data_AF-A0A842WPP7-F1
#
_entry.id   AF-A0A842WPP7-F1
#
_cell.length_a   1.000
_cell.length_b   1.000
_cell.length_c   1.000
_cell.angle_alpha   90.00
_cell.angle_beta   90.00
_cell.angle_gamma   90.00
#
_symmetry.space_group_name_H-M   'P 1'
#
loop_
_entity.id
_entity.type
_entity.pdbx_description
1 polymer ?
#
loop_
_entity_poly.entity_id
_entity_poly.type
_entity_poly.pdbx_seq_one_letter_code
_entity_poly.pdbx_strand_id
1 'polypeptide(L)' 'MEITCEQCDGDKLKLVLHELHVMGQSIVYSAIKCEGCGMVYPLAELGKNQPKSSFLAVLKK' A
#
# COMPACT_ATOMS: atom_id res chain seq x y z
N MET A 1 2.04 -0.53 15.32
CA MET A 1 2.23 -1.57 14.30
C MET A 1 3.10 -0.95 13.24
N GLU A 2 4.38 -1.29 13.24
CA GLU A 2 5.29 -0.84 12.18
C GLU A 2 5.07 -1.76 10.99
N ILE A 3 4.59 -1.21 9.87
CA ILE A 3 4.52 -1.98 8.64
C ILE A 3 5.92 -1.97 8.03
N THR A 4 6.48 -3.15 7.85
CA THR A 4 7.69 -3.40 7.06
C THR A 4 7.29 -4.04 5.74
N CYS A 5 8.13 -3.91 4.72
CA CYS A 5 7.90 -4.56 3.44
C CYS A 5 8.13 -6.07 3.55
N GLU A 6 7.10 -6.88 3.29
CA GLU A 6 7.15 -8.34 3.41
C GLU A 6 8.18 -9.02 2.49
N GLN A 7 8.61 -8.35 1.40
CA GLN A 7 9.61 -8.90 0.47
C GLN A 7 11.06 -8.54 0.79
N CYS A 8 11.33 -7.41 1.43
CA CYS A 8 12.70 -6.91 1.58
C CYS A 8 13.01 -6.31 2.95
N ASP A 9 12.08 -6.45 3.90
CA ASP A 9 12.14 -5.90 5.26
C ASP A 9 12.40 -4.38 5.33
N GLY A 10 12.14 -3.67 4.22
CA GLY A 10 12.31 -2.22 4.15
C GLY A 10 11.26 -1.47 4.98
N ASP A 11 11.68 -0.41 5.64
CA ASP A 11 10.86 0.45 6.51
C ASP A 11 10.36 1.73 5.82
N LYS A 12 10.86 2.00 4.61
CA LYS A 12 10.45 3.11 3.75
C LYS A 12 9.26 2.71 2.89
N LEU A 13 8.08 3.09 3.36
CA LEU A 13 6.81 2.89 2.68
C LEU A 13 6.21 4.26 2.37
N LYS A 14 5.61 4.42 1.18
CA LYS A 14 4.91 5.64 0.79
C LYS A 14 3.53 5.37 0.24
N LEU A 15 2.60 6.29 0.49
CA LEU A 15 1.29 6.29 -0.14
C LEU A 15 1.43 6.76 -1.60
N VAL A 16 0.82 6.04 -2.53
CA VAL A 16 0.81 6.39 -3.96
C VAL A 16 -0.57 6.18 -4.56
N LEU A 17 -0.90 6.94 -5.60
CA LEU A 17 -1.92 6.56 -6.57
C LEU A 17 -1.23 5.68 -7.61
N HIS A 18 -1.69 4.45 -7.78
CA HIS A 18 -1.15 3.50 -8.73
C HIS A 18 -2.15 3.27 -9.87
N GLU A 19 -1.63 3.27 -11.09
CA GLU A 19 -2.40 3.01 -12.31
C GLU A 19 -2.01 1.65 -12.87
N LEU A 20 -3.01 0.79 -13.08
CA LEU A 20 -2.86 -0.51 -13.71
C LEU A 20 -3.60 -0.50 -15.05
N HIS A 21 -2.88 -0.87 -16.11
CA HIS A 21 -3.46 -1.02 -17.45
C HIS A 21 -3.74 -2.51 -17.71
N VAL A 22 -5.01 -2.88 -17.88
CA VAL A 22 -5.44 -4.26 -18.16
C VAL A 22 -6.45 -4.24 -19.31
N MET A 23 -6.18 -5.01 -20.37
CA MET A 23 -7.09 -5.19 -21.52
C MET A 23 -7.59 -3.87 -22.13
N GLY A 24 -6.73 -2.85 -22.19
CA GLY A 24 -7.09 -1.53 -22.75
C GLY A 24 -7.89 -0.63 -21.82
N GLN A 25 -8.07 -1.03 -20.55
CA GLN A 25 -8.68 -0.20 -19.50
C GLN A 25 -7.62 0.20 -18.47
N SER A 26 -7.73 1.43 -17.96
CA SER A 26 -6.89 1.94 -16.87
C SER A 26 -7.67 1.97 -15.57
N ILE A 27 -7.13 1.34 -14.53
CA ILE A 27 -7.67 1.36 -13.17
C ILE A 27 -6.70 2.13 -12.29
N VAL A 28 -7.18 3.22 -11.68
CA VAL A 28 -6.41 4.02 -10.72
C VAL A 28 -6.88 3.70 -9.30
N TYR A 29 -5.97 3.37 -8.40
CA TYR A 29 -6.28 3.05 -7.01
C TYR A 29 -5.19 3.51 -6.06
N SER A 30 -5.56 3.75 -4.80
CA SER A 30 -4.62 4.12 -3.75
C SER A 30 -3.91 2.89 -3.19
N ALA A 31 -2.59 2.98 -3.03
CA ALA A 31 -1.74 1.88 -2.56
C ALA A 31 -0.61 2.37 -1.67
N ILE A 32 0.02 1.46 -0.94
CA ILE A 32 1.32 1.67 -0.29
C ILE A 32 2.38 1.05 -1.18
N LYS A 33 3.46 1.78 -1.46
CA LYS A 33 4.62 1.29 -2.21
C LYS A 33 5.86 1.27 -1.34
N CYS A 34 6.58 0.16 -1.32
CA CYS A 34 7.91 0.09 -0.74
C CYS A 34 8.92 0.82 -1.63
N GLU A 35 9.74 1.69 -1.03
CA GLU A 35 10.78 2.41 -1.78
C GLU A 35 12.04 1.58 -2.02
N GLY A 36 12.24 0.50 -1.27
CA GLY A 36 13.39 -0.41 -1.42
C GLY A 36 13.25 -1.36 -2.61
N CYS A 37 12.24 -2.23 -2.59
CA CYS A 37 12.03 -3.25 -3.62
C CYS A 37 10.92 -2.90 -4.64
N GLY A 38 10.14 -1.86 -4.39
CA GLY A 38 9.06 -1.43 -5.29
C GLY A 38 7.73 -2.16 -5.12
N MET A 39 7.60 -3.09 -4.17
CA MET A 39 6.36 -3.82 -3.92
C MET A 39 5.19 -2.87 -3.62
N VAL A 40 4.01 -3.19 -4.15
CA VAL A 40 2.80 -2.37 -4.05
C VAL A 40 1.68 -3.14 -3.34
N TYR A 41 1.07 -2.51 -2.34
CA TYR A 41 0.01 -3.06 -1.51
C TYR A 41 -1.27 -2.21 -1.67
N PRO A 42 -2.32 -2.70 -2.34
CA PRO A 42 -3.57 -1.96 -2.49
C PRO A 42 -4.20 -1.62 -1.13
N LEU A 43 -4.53 -0.34 -0.90
CA LEU A 43 -5.07 0.10 0.40
C LEU A 43 -6.42 -0.53 0.72
N ALA A 44 -7.24 -0.79 -0.30
CA ALA A 44 -8.55 -1.40 -0.12
C ALA A 44 -8.45 -2.82 0.49
N GLU A 45 -7.42 -3.58 0.10
CA GLU A 45 -7.18 -4.92 0.65
C GLU A 45 -6.53 -4.85 2.03
N LEU A 46 -5.59 -3.92 2.24
CA LEU A 46 -4.98 -3.71 3.56
C LEU A 46 -5.98 -3.28 4.64
N GLY A 47 -7.01 -2.50 4.25
CA GLY A 47 -8.07 -2.06 5.16
C GLY A 47 -9.15 -3.12 5.40
N LYS A 48 -9.19 -4.18 4.59
CA LYS A 48 -10.22 -5.22 4.69
C LYS A 48 -10.10 -5.96 6.01
N ASN A 49 -11.18 -5.99 6.78
CA ASN A 49 -11.25 -6.61 8.11
C ASN A 49 -10.31 -6.00 9.17
N GLN A 50 -9.72 -4.83 8.91
CA GLN A 50 -8.91 -4.11 9.90
C GLN A 50 -9.75 -3.07 10.64
N PRO A 51 -9.59 -2.93 11.97
CA PRO A 51 -10.16 -1.81 12.71
C PRO A 51 -9.66 -0.47 12.14
N LYS A 52 -10.56 0.50 11.99
CA LYS A 52 -10.23 1.85 11.47
C LYS A 52 -9.05 2.49 12.22
N SER A 53 -8.93 2.27 13.52
CA SER A 53 -7.82 2.76 14.36
C SER A 53 -6.47 2.16 13.97
N SER A 54 -6.42 0.86 13.67
CA SER A 54 -5.21 0.14 13.23
C SER A 54 -4.75 0.63 11.86
N PHE A 55 -5.69 0.92 10.95
CA PHE A 55 -5.39 1.41 9.62
C PHE A 55 -4.93 2.88 9.62
N LEU A 56 -5.52 3.74 10.44
CA LEU A 56 -5.10 5.14 10.57
C LEU A 56 -3.66 5.29 11.10
N ALA A 57 -3.17 4.33 11.88
CA ALA A 57 -1.77 4.33 12.34
C ALA A 57 -0.78 4.18 11.16
N VAL A 58 -1.20 3.56 10.06
CA VAL A 58 -0.39 3.38 8.84
C VAL A 58 -0.27 4.68 8.04
N LEU A 59 -1.30 5.53 8.10
CA LEU A 59 -1.39 6.76 7.31
C LEU A 59 -0.75 7.99 7.97
N LYS A 60 -0.32 7.88 9.23
CA LYS A 60 0.12 9.01 10.07
C LYS A 60 1.64 9.23 10.12
N LYS A 61 2.41 8.73 9.17
CA LYS A 61 3.89 8.91 9.14
C LYS A 61 4.30 10.09 8.27
#